data_AF-A0A9R0Z925-F1
#
_entry.id   AF-A0A9R0Z925-F1
#
_cell.length_a   1.000
_cell.length_b   1.000
_cell.length_c   1.000
_cell.angle_alpha   90.00
_cell.angle_beta   90.00
_cell.angle_gamma   90.00
#
_symmetry.space_group_name_H-M   'P 1'
#
loop_
_entity.id
_entity.type
_entity.pdbx_description
1 polymer ?
#
loop_
_entity_poly.entity_id
_entity_poly.type
_entity_poly.pdbx_seq_one_letter_code
_entity_poly.pdbx_strand_id
1 'polypeptide(L)'
;MLSFLLVAILLHLAGGSPPPEPVVCTDGTSNCTVTNSVGSFPDRVVCRARSVTYPRTEQELVGAVAAAVSAKRKMKVATRYSHSIPKLMCPGGLDGAIISTERLNRTGSAVHEYVVGLRIVTPAPASKGYAVVRELGADHPDLDAAKASGACINSPEDGLNTSCPWDPRVRGSFSQNTDFSIALSKAPAFVAEMQRLRDLSPDTFCAGIDTRFGVLIRYVKASSAYLGKPEDSVDFDIVSYRSRTDGMPRAHADVVDEIEQMALHKYGGLPHWGKNRNFAFDGAIAKYPKADEFLRVKDRYDPDGLFSSEWSDQVLGINGSPNIVKEGCGVEGLCVCSEDSHCAPEQGYFCRPGKVHDEARVCSTSVNP
;
A
#
# COMPACT_ATOMS: atom_id res chain seq x y z
N MET A 1 13.07 41.98 17.66
CA MET A 1 13.39 40.74 18.41
C MET A 1 12.15 40.04 18.96
N LEU A 2 11.16 40.74 19.54
CA LEU A 2 9.92 40.11 20.03
C LEU A 2 9.12 39.35 18.95
N SER A 3 9.00 39.90 17.74
CA SER A 3 8.27 39.26 16.64
C SER A 3 8.94 38.00 16.08
N PHE A 4 10.28 37.90 16.14
CA PHE A 4 11.02 36.70 15.74
C PHE A 4 10.92 35.60 16.81
N LEU A 5 10.83 35.96 18.10
CA LEU A 5 10.56 35.01 19.17
C LEU A 5 9.14 34.42 19.08
N LEU A 6 8.14 35.24 18.74
CA LEU A 6 6.76 34.79 18.54
C LEU A 6 6.59 33.83 17.35
N VAL A 7 7.30 34.07 16.24
CA VAL A 7 7.30 33.15 15.08
C VAL A 7 8.03 31.83 15.40
N ALA A 8 9.12 31.87 16.17
CA ALA A 8 9.82 30.68 16.61
C ALA A 8 9.00 29.83 17.61
N ILE A 9 8.22 30.48 18.49
CA ILE A 9 7.28 29.81 19.42
C ILE A 9 6.09 29.20 18.67
N LEU A 10 5.59 29.86 17.61
CA LEU A 10 4.55 29.31 16.72
C LEU A 10 5.05 28.10 15.91
N LEU A 11 6.33 28.06 15.54
CA LEU A 11 6.95 26.92 14.85
C LEU A 11 7.20 25.71 15.77
N HIS A 12 7.22 25.90 17.10
CA HIS A 12 7.40 24.81 18.09
C HIS A 12 6.08 24.14 18.52
N LEU A 13 4.93 24.57 17.96
CA LEU A 13 3.60 24.07 18.31
C LEU A 13 2.82 23.45 17.14
N ALA A 14 3.43 23.33 15.95
CA ALA A 14 2.78 22.66 14.82
C ALA A 14 2.90 21.13 14.96
N GLY A 15 2.20 20.55 15.94
CA GLY A 15 2.06 19.10 16.08
C GLY A 15 0.79 18.61 15.40
N GLY A 16 0.92 17.86 14.30
CA GLY A 16 -0.18 17.23 13.56
C GLY A 16 -1.02 16.25 14.38
N SER A 17 -2.34 16.38 14.44
CA SER A 17 -3.22 15.28 14.84
C SER A 17 -2.93 14.06 13.96
N PRO A 18 -2.54 12.92 14.58
CA PRO A 18 -2.27 11.70 13.85
C PRO A 18 -3.58 11.13 13.29
N PRO A 19 -3.56 10.38 12.17
CA PRO A 19 -4.75 9.73 11.63
C PRO A 19 -5.50 8.88 12.68
N PRO A 20 -6.82 8.66 12.49
CA PRO A 20 -7.59 7.82 13.41
C PRO A 20 -7.03 6.40 13.49
N GLU A 21 -7.28 5.72 14.60
CA GLU A 21 -6.91 4.32 14.76
C GLU A 21 -7.65 3.48 13.69
N PRO A 22 -6.95 2.60 12.97
CA PRO A 22 -7.50 1.94 11.78
C PRO A 22 -8.47 0.78 12.07
N VAL A 23 -8.56 0.29 13.29
CA VAL A 23 -9.33 -0.85 13.80
C VAL A 23 -10.47 -0.41 14.73
N VAL A 24 -11.70 -0.41 14.22
CA VAL A 24 -12.89 -0.06 15.01
C VAL A 24 -13.70 -1.31 15.33
N CYS A 25 -13.96 -1.56 16.61
CA CYS A 25 -14.73 -2.70 17.10
C CYS A 25 -16.05 -2.26 17.74
N THR A 26 -17.12 -3.03 17.55
CA THR A 26 -18.43 -2.70 18.13
C THR A 26 -18.67 -3.33 19.51
N ASP A 27 -17.89 -4.36 19.88
CA ASP A 27 -18.03 -5.08 21.15
C ASP A 27 -16.66 -5.29 21.80
N GLY A 28 -16.20 -4.26 22.53
CA GLY A 28 -14.89 -4.27 23.18
C GLY A 28 -13.76 -4.50 22.17
N THR A 29 -13.21 -5.70 22.17
CA THR A 29 -12.15 -6.13 21.23
C THR A 29 -12.63 -7.11 20.16
N SER A 30 -13.94 -7.23 19.96
CA SER A 30 -14.60 -8.16 19.03
C SER A 30 -15.47 -7.44 18.00
N ASN A 31 -15.78 -8.14 16.89
CA ASN A 31 -16.53 -7.62 15.74
C ASN A 31 -15.93 -6.32 15.22
N CYS A 32 -14.71 -6.44 14.68
CA CYS A 32 -13.88 -5.32 14.28
C CYS A 32 -13.94 -5.12 12.77
N THR A 33 -13.76 -3.86 12.38
CA THR A 33 -13.51 -3.42 11.01
C THR A 33 -12.15 -2.78 10.95
N VAL A 34 -11.45 -2.95 9.83
CA VAL A 34 -10.13 -2.37 9.58
C VAL A 34 -10.20 -1.47 8.36
N THR A 35 -9.52 -0.34 8.41
CA THR A 35 -9.36 0.59 7.28
C THR A 35 -7.89 0.95 7.09
N ASN A 36 -7.57 1.48 5.92
CA ASN A 36 -6.26 2.10 5.68
C ASN A 36 -6.27 3.58 6.11
N SER A 37 -5.14 4.27 5.96
CA SER A 37 -4.97 5.67 6.33
C SER A 37 -5.90 6.67 5.62
N VAL A 38 -6.58 6.26 4.54
CA VAL A 38 -7.56 7.09 3.81
C VAL A 38 -9.01 6.66 4.10
N GLY A 39 -9.21 5.67 4.97
CA GLY A 39 -10.52 5.17 5.39
C GLY A 39 -11.20 4.18 4.43
N SER A 40 -10.54 3.75 3.35
CA SER A 40 -11.15 2.85 2.35
C SER A 40 -10.12 2.14 1.47
N PHE A 41 -10.32 0.83 1.25
CA PHE A 41 -9.51 0.04 0.31
C PHE A 41 -9.89 0.30 -1.16
N PRO A 42 -9.03 -0.08 -2.14
CA PRO A 42 -9.31 0.13 -3.56
C PRO A 42 -10.64 -0.46 -4.03
N ASP A 43 -10.98 -1.68 -3.58
CA ASP A 43 -12.24 -2.33 -3.96
C ASP A 43 -13.46 -1.90 -3.13
N ARG A 44 -13.28 -0.96 -2.20
CA ARG A 44 -14.28 -0.43 -1.25
C ARG A 44 -14.88 -1.48 -0.30
N VAL A 45 -14.41 -2.72 -0.33
CA VAL A 45 -14.93 -3.79 0.53
C VAL A 45 -14.36 -3.62 1.93
N VAL A 46 -15.26 -3.60 2.91
CA VAL A 46 -14.93 -3.50 4.34
C VAL A 46 -14.11 -4.71 4.76
N CYS A 47 -12.94 -4.44 5.33
CA CYS A 47 -12.11 -5.46 5.94
C CYS A 47 -12.62 -5.76 7.34
N ARG A 48 -13.00 -7.01 7.62
CA ARG A 48 -13.52 -7.44 8.91
C ARG A 48 -12.54 -8.35 9.63
N ALA A 49 -12.64 -8.34 10.95
CA ALA A 49 -11.91 -9.24 11.82
C ALA A 49 -12.77 -9.60 13.03
N ARG A 50 -12.64 -10.84 13.49
CA ARG A 50 -13.34 -11.33 14.68
C ARG A 50 -12.93 -10.59 15.93
N SER A 51 -11.63 -10.31 16.06
CA SER A 51 -11.07 -9.72 17.26
C SER A 51 -9.77 -8.96 17.01
N VAL A 52 -9.43 -8.06 17.93
CA VAL A 52 -8.14 -7.35 17.97
C VAL A 52 -7.45 -7.56 19.32
N THR A 53 -6.11 -7.57 19.32
CA THR A 53 -5.29 -7.50 20.54
C THR A 53 -4.32 -6.34 20.45
N TYR A 54 -4.07 -5.67 21.59
CA TYR A 54 -3.22 -4.48 21.69
C TYR A 54 -2.03 -4.75 22.63
N PRO A 55 -1.02 -5.53 22.19
CA PRO A 55 0.14 -5.82 23.02
C PRO A 55 0.94 -4.56 23.33
N ARG A 56 1.41 -4.44 24.58
CA ARG A 56 2.30 -3.38 25.04
C ARG A 56 3.76 -3.81 25.08
N THR A 57 3.98 -5.09 25.33
CA THR A 57 5.31 -5.69 25.49
C THR A 57 5.54 -6.80 24.46
N GLU A 58 6.80 -7.19 24.26
CA GLU A 58 7.14 -8.35 23.42
C GLU A 58 6.48 -9.63 23.95
N GLN A 59 6.41 -9.79 25.28
CA GLN A 59 5.77 -10.96 25.89
C GLN A 59 4.27 -11.03 25.58
N GLU A 60 3.57 -9.89 25.63
CA GLU A 60 2.17 -9.81 25.23
C GLU A 60 1.98 -10.09 23.73
N LEU A 61 2.90 -9.61 22.88
CA LEU A 61 2.90 -9.90 21.44
C LEU A 61 3.09 -11.39 21.16
N VAL A 62 4.07 -12.03 21.83
CA VAL A 62 4.28 -13.48 21.75
C VAL A 62 3.04 -14.24 22.20
N GLY A 63 2.41 -13.83 23.30
CA GLY A 63 1.16 -14.40 23.78
C GLY A 63 0.01 -14.27 22.78
N ALA A 64 -0.12 -13.12 22.11
CA ALA A 64 -1.14 -12.90 21.08
C ALA A 64 -0.96 -13.82 19.87
N VAL A 65 0.28 -13.95 19.38
CA VAL A 65 0.60 -14.88 18.28
C VAL A 65 0.35 -16.33 18.71
N ALA A 66 0.83 -16.73 19.89
CA ALA A 66 0.64 -18.08 20.42
C ALA A 66 -0.86 -18.46 20.56
N ALA A 67 -1.69 -17.52 21.03
CA ALA A 67 -3.13 -17.72 21.16
C ALA A 67 -3.80 -17.91 19.78
N ALA A 68 -3.41 -17.14 18.77
CA ALA A 68 -3.93 -17.30 17.42
C ALA A 68 -3.45 -18.60 16.75
N VAL A 69 -2.18 -18.99 16.93
CA VAL A 69 -1.63 -20.24 16.42
C VAL A 69 -2.30 -21.46 17.06
N SER A 70 -2.46 -21.47 18.39
CA SER A 70 -3.15 -22.59 19.07
C SER A 70 -4.62 -22.72 18.64
N ALA A 71 -5.27 -21.61 18.28
CA ALA A 71 -6.63 -21.61 17.75
C ALA A 71 -6.71 -21.82 16.22
N LYS A 72 -5.58 -22.01 15.52
CA LYS A 72 -5.49 -22.06 14.05
C LYS A 72 -6.19 -20.89 13.36
N ARG A 73 -6.08 -19.70 13.94
CA ARG A 73 -6.76 -18.49 13.48
C ARG A 73 -5.81 -17.66 12.62
N LYS A 74 -6.26 -17.30 11.42
CA LYS A 74 -5.58 -16.32 10.57
C LYS A 74 -5.44 -14.99 11.32
N MET A 75 -4.30 -14.33 11.18
CA MET A 75 -4.02 -13.07 11.85
C MET A 75 -3.24 -12.11 10.96
N LYS A 76 -3.44 -10.80 11.16
CA LYS A 76 -2.63 -9.76 10.52
C LYS A 76 -2.24 -8.69 11.53
N VAL A 77 -1.17 -8.00 11.20
CA VAL A 77 -0.70 -6.85 11.97
C VAL A 77 -1.32 -5.59 11.38
N ALA A 78 -1.98 -4.80 12.23
CA ALA A 78 -2.38 -3.44 11.89
C ALA A 78 -1.41 -2.48 12.58
N THR A 79 -0.66 -1.72 11.79
CA THR A 79 0.17 -0.65 12.36
C THR A 79 -0.72 0.47 12.89
N ARG A 80 -0.21 1.28 13.83
CA ARG A 80 -0.96 2.38 14.47
C ARG A 80 -1.70 3.30 13.48
N TYR A 81 -1.18 3.48 12.27
CA TYR A 81 -1.75 4.40 11.26
C TYR A 81 -2.12 3.72 9.94
N SER A 82 -1.79 2.44 9.74
CA SER A 82 -2.18 1.67 8.54
C SER A 82 -1.98 2.41 7.21
N HIS A 83 -0.80 2.99 7.00
CA HIS A 83 -0.41 3.69 5.78
C HIS A 83 -0.13 2.73 4.60
N SER A 84 -1.04 1.81 4.33
CA SER A 84 -1.02 0.99 3.13
C SER A 84 -2.32 1.17 2.35
N ILE A 85 -2.23 1.63 1.10
CA ILE A 85 -3.39 1.65 0.21
C ILE A 85 -4.01 0.25 0.05
N PRO A 86 -3.24 -0.82 -0.22
CA PRO A 86 -3.81 -2.16 -0.38
C PRO A 86 -4.16 -2.84 0.95
N LYS A 87 -4.84 -3.98 0.84
CA LYS A 87 -5.39 -4.79 1.94
C LYS A 87 -4.35 -5.63 2.70
N LEU A 88 -3.13 -5.13 2.86
CA LEU A 88 -2.02 -5.84 3.53
C LEU A 88 -2.37 -6.31 4.95
N MET A 89 -3.11 -5.50 5.70
CA MET A 89 -3.52 -5.76 7.08
C MET A 89 -4.81 -6.59 7.20
N CYS A 90 -5.43 -7.01 6.09
CA CYS A 90 -6.66 -7.76 6.14
C CYS A 90 -6.41 -9.26 6.36
N PRO A 91 -6.94 -9.86 7.43
CA PRO A 91 -6.67 -11.26 7.76
C PRO A 91 -7.41 -12.26 6.86
N GLY A 92 -8.38 -11.79 6.07
CA GLY A 92 -9.24 -12.63 5.24
C GLY A 92 -10.39 -13.23 6.03
N GLY A 93 -11.58 -13.24 5.43
CA GLY A 93 -12.81 -13.74 6.06
C GLY A 93 -13.26 -12.93 7.30
N LEU A 94 -14.18 -13.50 8.07
CA LEU A 94 -14.75 -12.88 9.28
C LEU A 94 -14.05 -13.34 10.57
N ASP A 95 -13.40 -14.51 10.55
CA ASP A 95 -12.87 -15.17 11.75
C ASP A 95 -11.43 -14.76 12.13
N GLY A 96 -10.78 -13.94 11.29
CA GLY A 96 -9.40 -13.51 11.48
C GLY A 96 -9.19 -12.59 12.69
N ALA A 97 -7.96 -12.53 13.20
CA ALA A 97 -7.56 -11.66 14.29
C ALA A 97 -6.63 -10.53 13.83
N ILE A 98 -6.69 -9.37 14.50
CA ILE A 98 -5.75 -8.27 14.32
C ILE A 98 -4.83 -8.17 15.53
N ILE A 99 -3.54 -8.01 15.28
CA ILE A 99 -2.56 -7.59 16.28
C ILE A 99 -2.24 -6.12 16.00
N SER A 100 -2.77 -5.21 16.82
CA SER A 100 -2.57 -3.77 16.64
C SER A 100 -1.29 -3.32 17.32
N THR A 101 -0.46 -2.56 16.61
CA THR A 101 0.76 -1.97 17.18
C THR A 101 0.51 -0.66 17.92
N GLU A 102 -0.75 -0.23 18.09
CA GLU A 102 -1.12 1.06 18.68
C GLU A 102 -0.45 1.29 20.04
N ARG A 103 -0.41 0.25 20.90
CA ARG A 103 0.06 0.34 22.29
C ARG A 103 1.45 -0.26 22.50
N LEU A 104 2.12 -0.69 21.45
CA LEU A 104 3.40 -1.38 21.56
C LEU A 104 4.49 -0.38 21.95
N ASN A 105 5.17 -0.63 23.07
CA ASN A 105 6.15 0.31 23.67
C ASN A 105 7.36 0.63 22.78
N ARG A 106 7.62 -0.21 21.76
CA ARG A 106 8.69 -0.03 20.79
C ARG A 106 8.11 -0.18 19.40
N THR A 107 7.66 0.93 18.81
CA THR A 107 7.35 0.99 17.38
C THR A 107 8.51 1.71 16.68
N GLY A 108 9.08 1.06 15.66
CA GLY A 108 10.16 1.64 14.87
C GLY A 108 9.63 2.72 13.90
N SER A 109 10.51 3.64 13.53
CA SER A 109 10.31 4.56 12.42
C SER A 109 10.49 3.86 11.07
N ALA A 110 9.98 4.46 9.99
CA ALA A 110 10.02 3.89 8.64
C ALA A 110 11.43 3.45 8.21
N VAL A 111 11.53 2.21 7.69
CA VAL A 111 12.73 1.73 7.01
C VAL A 111 12.31 1.11 5.70
N HIS A 112 12.56 1.80 4.59
CA HIS A 112 12.43 1.23 3.27
C HIS A 112 13.79 0.63 2.88
N GLU A 113 13.78 -0.69 2.63
CA GLU A 113 14.83 -1.49 1.96
C GLU A 113 16.15 -1.74 2.68
N TYR A 114 16.49 -1.03 3.77
CA TYR A 114 17.75 -1.22 4.50
C TYR A 114 17.53 -1.68 5.94
N VAL A 115 17.27 -2.99 6.12
CA VAL A 115 17.15 -3.62 7.45
C VAL A 115 18.50 -4.21 7.84
N VAL A 116 19.13 -3.68 8.90
CA VAL A 116 20.42 -4.19 9.42
C VAL A 116 20.26 -5.27 10.49
N GLY A 117 19.02 -5.48 10.93
CA GLY A 117 18.65 -6.52 11.86
C GLY A 117 17.16 -6.45 12.19
N LEU A 118 16.58 -7.60 12.52
CA LEU A 118 15.17 -7.72 12.86
C LEU A 118 14.99 -8.69 14.03
N ARG A 119 14.09 -8.35 14.94
CA ARG A 119 13.55 -9.29 15.91
C ARG A 119 12.08 -9.50 15.60
N ILE A 120 11.69 -10.74 15.30
CA ILE A 120 10.36 -11.07 14.77
C ILE A 120 9.72 -12.21 15.57
N VAL A 121 8.41 -12.13 15.79
CA VAL A 121 7.61 -13.20 16.38
C VAL A 121 6.97 -14.01 15.27
N THR A 122 7.15 -15.33 15.31
CA THR A 122 6.64 -16.26 14.28
C THR A 122 5.87 -17.42 14.93
N PRO A 123 4.93 -18.05 14.21
CA PRO A 123 4.31 -19.31 14.63
C PRO A 123 5.33 -20.40 14.97
N ALA A 124 4.95 -21.26 15.93
CA ALA A 124 5.75 -22.41 16.33
C ALA A 124 4.86 -23.59 16.74
N PRO A 125 5.40 -24.81 16.82
CA PRO A 125 4.66 -25.95 17.35
C PRO A 125 4.28 -25.78 18.83
N ALA A 126 3.28 -26.54 19.29
CA ALA A 126 2.83 -26.58 20.67
C ALA A 126 3.97 -26.86 21.68
N SER A 127 4.95 -27.70 21.30
CA SER A 127 6.14 -28.00 22.10
C SER A 127 7.06 -26.81 22.37
N LYS A 128 6.90 -25.71 21.62
CA LYS A 128 7.60 -24.44 21.81
C LYS A 128 6.68 -23.31 22.29
N GLY A 129 5.48 -23.64 22.77
CA GLY A 129 4.52 -22.65 23.26
C GLY A 129 3.80 -21.87 22.17
N TYR A 130 3.66 -22.44 20.96
CA TYR A 130 2.90 -21.90 19.81
C TYR A 130 3.47 -20.65 19.12
N ALA A 131 4.42 -19.94 19.72
CA ALA A 131 5.13 -18.83 19.07
C ALA A 131 6.57 -18.74 19.57
N VAL A 132 7.47 -18.27 18.71
CA VAL A 132 8.87 -18.04 19.05
C VAL A 132 9.33 -16.68 18.58
N VAL A 133 10.23 -16.06 19.34
CA VAL A 133 10.96 -14.87 18.93
C VAL A 133 12.23 -15.30 18.19
N ARG A 134 12.49 -14.70 17.03
CA ARG A 134 13.67 -14.92 16.20
C ARG A 134 14.46 -13.63 16.10
N GLU A 135 15.78 -13.73 16.16
CA GLU A 135 16.70 -12.63 15.92
C GLU A 135 17.43 -12.87 14.60
N LEU A 136 17.24 -11.95 13.66
CA LEU A 136 17.88 -11.93 12.36
C LEU A 136 18.92 -10.81 12.42
N GLY A 137 20.16 -11.14 12.78
CA GLY A 137 21.28 -10.19 12.70
C GLY A 137 21.72 -9.94 11.26
N ALA A 138 22.66 -9.01 11.07
CA ALA A 138 23.16 -8.60 9.74
C ALA A 138 23.61 -9.79 8.85
N ASP A 139 24.19 -10.84 9.46
CA ASP A 139 24.69 -12.02 8.75
C ASP A 139 23.67 -13.18 8.69
N HIS A 140 22.44 -12.98 9.17
CA HIS A 140 21.42 -14.04 9.17
C HIS A 140 20.91 -14.28 7.73
N PRO A 141 20.89 -15.53 7.22
CA PRO A 141 20.56 -15.81 5.81
C PRO A 141 19.15 -15.35 5.43
N ASP A 142 18.22 -15.37 6.38
CA ASP A 142 16.83 -14.97 6.15
C ASP A 142 16.57 -13.46 6.36
N LEU A 143 17.60 -12.65 6.68
CA LEU A 143 17.41 -11.19 6.86
C LEU A 143 17.01 -10.52 5.55
N ASP A 144 17.56 -10.97 4.41
CA ASP A 144 17.23 -10.43 3.08
C ASP A 144 15.75 -10.65 2.70
N ALA A 145 15.03 -11.59 3.35
CA ALA A 145 13.60 -11.75 3.15
C ALA A 145 12.77 -10.64 3.84
N ALA A 146 13.37 -9.86 4.74
CA ALA A 146 12.66 -8.86 5.50
C ALA A 146 12.34 -7.61 4.66
N LYS A 147 11.07 -7.21 4.71
CA LYS A 147 10.61 -5.87 4.33
C LYS A 147 9.89 -5.28 5.53
N ALA A 148 10.33 -4.11 5.95
CA ALA A 148 9.75 -3.39 7.08
C ALA A 148 9.06 -2.12 6.59
N SER A 149 8.04 -1.71 7.34
CA SER A 149 7.43 -0.39 7.23
C SER A 149 7.09 0.07 8.64
N GLY A 150 7.38 1.33 8.96
CA GLY A 150 7.22 1.89 10.30
C GLY A 150 6.32 3.11 10.30
N ALA A 151 6.02 3.62 11.50
CA ALA A 151 5.26 4.86 11.66
C ALA A 151 6.18 6.08 11.50
N CYS A 152 5.69 7.16 10.88
CA CYS A 152 6.43 8.42 10.75
C CYS A 152 5.87 9.55 11.63
N ILE A 153 4.78 9.30 12.37
CA ILE A 153 4.04 10.34 13.10
C ILE A 153 4.09 10.02 14.59
N ASN A 154 4.73 10.89 15.37
CA ASN A 154 4.81 10.78 16.83
C ASN A 154 4.18 11.98 17.55
N SER A 155 3.52 12.85 16.78
CA SER A 155 2.83 14.03 17.28
C SER A 155 1.66 13.67 18.21
N PRO A 156 1.40 14.45 19.27
CA PRO A 156 0.18 14.29 20.06
C PRO A 156 -1.05 14.65 19.21
N GLU A 157 -2.20 14.08 19.55
CA GLU A 157 -3.49 14.55 19.03
C GLU A 157 -3.72 15.98 19.53
N ASP A 158 -3.96 16.90 18.60
CA ASP A 158 -4.13 18.34 18.87
C ASP A 158 -5.58 18.82 18.64
N GLY A 159 -6.53 17.87 18.60
CA GLY A 159 -7.96 18.16 18.38
C GLY A 159 -8.27 18.52 16.93
N LEU A 160 -7.56 17.89 15.97
CA LEU A 160 -7.61 18.19 14.54
C LEU A 160 -7.23 19.62 14.14
N ASN A 161 -6.58 20.39 15.02
CA ASN A 161 -6.10 21.75 14.70
C ASN A 161 -5.10 21.72 13.55
N THR A 162 -4.27 20.68 13.50
CA THR A 162 -3.48 20.32 12.32
C THR A 162 -3.75 18.85 11.99
N SER A 163 -3.96 18.51 10.72
CA SER A 163 -4.26 17.13 10.32
C SER A 163 -3.62 16.80 8.97
N CYS A 164 -3.39 15.51 8.72
CA CYS A 164 -2.95 15.08 7.40
C CYS A 164 -4.02 15.41 6.35
N PRO A 165 -3.65 15.86 5.14
CA PRO A 165 -4.62 16.20 4.09
C PRO A 165 -5.57 15.05 3.73
N TRP A 166 -5.17 13.81 3.96
CA TRP A 166 -5.93 12.59 3.68
C TRP A 166 -6.62 11.99 4.91
N ASP A 167 -6.59 12.68 6.06
CA ASP A 167 -7.29 12.21 7.26
C ASP A 167 -8.80 12.18 7.01
N PRO A 168 -9.47 11.02 7.18
CA PRO A 168 -10.89 10.89 6.86
C PRO A 168 -11.82 11.64 7.82
N ARG A 169 -11.33 12.10 8.98
CA ARG A 169 -12.11 12.89 9.96
C ARG A 169 -12.34 14.33 9.49
N VAL A 170 -11.50 14.83 8.57
CA VAL A 170 -11.66 16.13 7.95
C VAL A 170 -12.15 15.97 6.50
N ARG A 171 -12.77 17.00 5.93
CA ARG A 171 -13.15 17.01 4.51
C ARG A 171 -11.94 17.30 3.62
N GLY A 172 -10.92 16.45 3.76
CA GLY A 172 -9.66 16.51 3.02
C GLY A 172 -9.68 15.70 1.72
N SER A 173 -8.48 15.57 1.16
CA SER A 173 -8.19 14.79 -0.04
C SER A 173 -8.61 13.33 0.15
N PHE A 174 -9.39 12.80 -0.79
CA PHE A 174 -9.57 11.36 -0.93
C PHE A 174 -8.86 10.97 -2.21
N SER A 175 -7.76 10.24 -2.07
CA SER A 175 -6.80 10.10 -3.14
C SER A 175 -6.38 8.64 -3.32
N GLN A 176 -6.01 8.31 -4.55
CA GLN A 176 -5.17 7.16 -4.85
C GLN A 176 -3.71 7.60 -4.75
N ASN A 177 -2.86 6.70 -4.29
CA ASN A 177 -1.41 6.88 -4.32
C ASN A 177 -0.81 5.73 -5.10
N THR A 178 -0.27 6.07 -6.26
CA THR A 178 0.46 5.18 -7.13
C THR A 178 1.94 5.44 -6.96
N ASP A 179 2.73 4.38 -6.91
CA ASP A 179 4.19 4.47 -6.84
C ASP A 179 4.83 3.26 -7.47
N PHE A 180 5.77 3.51 -8.35
CA PHE A 180 6.52 2.46 -9.03
C PHE A 180 7.98 2.88 -9.22
N SER A 181 8.83 1.87 -9.33
CA SER A 181 10.26 2.02 -9.53
C SER A 181 10.63 1.63 -10.95
N ILE A 182 11.38 2.49 -11.64
CA ILE A 182 11.98 2.21 -12.95
C ILE A 182 13.50 2.13 -12.78
N ALA A 183 14.14 1.15 -13.41
CA ALA A 183 15.60 1.06 -13.44
C ALA A 183 16.21 2.39 -13.93
N LEU A 184 17.26 2.87 -13.27
CA LEU A 184 17.88 4.17 -13.56
C LEU A 184 18.32 4.29 -15.03
N SER A 185 18.75 3.17 -15.63
CA SER A 185 19.11 3.07 -17.05
C SER A 185 17.95 3.33 -18.01
N LYS A 186 16.70 3.10 -17.58
CA LYS A 186 15.47 3.26 -18.37
C LYS A 186 14.72 4.56 -18.05
N ALA A 187 15.00 5.18 -16.90
CA ALA A 187 14.27 6.34 -16.42
C ALA A 187 14.24 7.53 -17.40
N PRO A 188 15.32 7.90 -18.13
CA PRO A 188 15.26 9.00 -19.10
C PRO A 188 14.26 8.77 -20.24
N ALA A 189 14.20 7.53 -20.77
CA ALA A 189 13.27 7.18 -21.84
C ALA A 189 11.82 7.21 -21.34
N PHE A 190 11.57 6.67 -20.15
CA PHE A 190 10.26 6.73 -19.52
C PHE A 190 9.79 8.18 -19.28
N VAL A 191 10.67 9.05 -18.75
CA VAL A 191 10.35 10.47 -18.53
C VAL A 191 10.04 11.19 -19.85
N ALA A 192 10.76 10.88 -20.93
CA ALA A 192 10.48 11.46 -22.24
C ALA A 192 9.08 11.10 -22.76
N GLU A 193 8.60 9.88 -22.50
CA GLU A 193 7.23 9.49 -22.88
C GLU A 193 6.16 10.10 -21.98
N MET A 194 6.42 10.24 -20.67
CA MET A 194 5.55 11.03 -19.79
C MET A 194 5.45 12.50 -20.26
N GLN A 195 6.57 13.09 -20.68
CA GLN A 195 6.60 14.45 -21.24
C GLN A 195 5.82 14.53 -22.54
N ARG A 196 5.93 13.52 -23.43
CA ARG A 196 5.10 13.45 -24.64
C ARG A 196 3.62 13.37 -24.32
N LEU A 197 3.21 12.58 -23.33
CA LEU A 197 1.82 12.49 -22.89
C LEU A 197 1.31 13.83 -22.36
N ARG A 198 2.12 14.52 -21.54
CA ARG A 198 1.85 15.90 -21.10
C ARG A 198 1.71 16.85 -22.27
N ASP A 199 2.61 16.80 -23.25
CA ASP A 199 2.61 17.75 -24.38
C ASP A 199 1.41 17.55 -25.33
N LEU A 200 0.90 16.33 -25.44
CA LEU A 200 -0.34 16.03 -26.17
C LEU A 200 -1.61 16.51 -25.45
N SER A 201 -1.60 16.61 -24.12
CA SER A 201 -2.78 16.97 -23.34
C SER A 201 -2.40 17.67 -22.02
N PRO A 202 -1.87 18.91 -22.07
CA PRO A 202 -1.29 19.57 -20.91
C PRO A 202 -2.31 19.83 -19.80
N ASP A 203 -3.52 20.25 -20.16
CA ASP A 203 -4.59 20.52 -19.17
C ASP A 203 -5.07 19.23 -18.49
N THR A 204 -5.24 18.16 -19.25
CA THR A 204 -5.59 16.82 -18.74
C THR A 204 -4.51 16.29 -17.79
N PHE A 205 -3.23 16.48 -18.13
CA PHE A 205 -2.11 16.06 -17.29
C PHE A 205 -2.07 16.83 -15.97
N CYS A 206 -2.25 18.16 -16.03
CA CYS A 206 -2.31 19.01 -14.85
C CYS A 206 -3.53 18.73 -13.96
N ALA A 207 -4.68 18.38 -14.53
CA ALA A 207 -5.89 18.08 -13.79
C ALA A 207 -5.96 16.63 -13.27
N GLY A 208 -5.31 15.68 -13.95
CA GLY A 208 -5.29 14.27 -13.59
C GLY A 208 -4.40 13.94 -12.39
N ILE A 209 -3.37 14.76 -12.15
CA ILE A 209 -2.42 14.64 -11.04
C ILE A 209 -2.75 15.68 -9.97
N ASP A 210 -2.70 15.30 -8.68
CA ASP A 210 -2.93 16.24 -7.58
C ASP A 210 -1.85 17.33 -7.60
N THR A 211 -2.24 18.56 -7.92
CA THR A 211 -1.33 19.69 -8.09
C THR A 211 -0.59 20.09 -6.82
N ARG A 212 -1.01 19.63 -5.63
CA ARG A 212 -0.31 19.86 -4.37
C ARG A 212 0.87 18.91 -4.17
N PHE A 213 0.84 17.73 -4.80
CA PHE A 213 1.88 16.71 -4.71
C PHE A 213 2.74 16.64 -5.97
N GLY A 214 2.14 16.85 -7.15
CA GLY A 214 2.79 16.68 -8.43
C GLY A 214 3.26 15.23 -8.66
N VAL A 215 4.35 15.06 -9.41
CA VAL A 215 5.07 13.79 -9.54
C VAL A 215 6.30 13.86 -8.66
N LEU A 216 6.33 13.08 -7.59
CA LEU A 216 7.47 13.01 -6.68
C LEU A 216 8.48 11.97 -7.19
N ILE A 217 9.71 12.39 -7.43
CA ILE A 217 10.78 11.56 -8.00
C ILE A 217 11.88 11.36 -6.95
N ARG A 218 12.24 10.11 -6.67
CA ARG A 218 13.27 9.75 -5.68
C ARG A 218 14.22 8.70 -6.24
N TYR A 219 15.50 8.77 -5.88
CA TYR A 219 16.51 7.80 -6.30
C TYR A 219 16.69 6.75 -5.22
N VAL A 220 16.80 5.49 -5.63
CA VAL A 220 16.95 4.35 -4.73
C VAL A 220 18.05 3.42 -5.23
N LYS A 221 18.90 2.98 -4.31
CA LYS A 221 19.98 2.04 -4.62
C LYS A 221 19.46 0.62 -4.79
N ALA A 222 20.17 -0.17 -5.59
CA ALA A 222 19.98 -1.61 -5.64
C ALA A 222 20.05 -2.23 -4.23
N SER A 223 19.27 -3.28 -3.99
CA SER A 223 19.13 -3.96 -2.71
C SER A 223 19.32 -5.46 -2.86
N SER A 224 19.99 -6.10 -1.89
CA SER A 224 20.14 -7.56 -1.82
C SER A 224 18.85 -8.27 -1.37
N ALA A 225 17.92 -7.53 -0.77
CA ALA A 225 16.67 -8.05 -0.23
C ALA A 225 15.88 -8.79 -1.32
N TYR A 226 15.17 -9.85 -0.93
CA TYR A 226 14.56 -10.77 -1.89
C TYR A 226 13.43 -10.13 -2.70
N LEU A 227 12.67 -9.22 -2.06
CA LEU A 227 11.69 -8.35 -2.71
C LEU A 227 12.26 -6.92 -2.92
N GLY A 228 13.59 -6.79 -2.95
CA GLY A 228 14.34 -5.56 -3.19
C GLY A 228 14.43 -5.20 -4.67
N LYS A 229 14.85 -3.97 -4.94
CA LYS A 229 15.15 -3.51 -6.30
C LYS A 229 16.48 -4.10 -6.75
N PRO A 230 16.54 -4.87 -7.86
CA PRO A 230 17.79 -5.53 -8.27
C PRO A 230 18.83 -4.55 -8.84
N GLU A 231 18.40 -3.36 -9.26
CA GLU A 231 19.24 -2.33 -9.87
C GLU A 231 18.96 -0.96 -9.24
N ASP A 232 19.93 -0.04 -9.35
CA ASP A 232 19.71 1.37 -9.01
C ASP A 232 18.49 1.87 -9.81
N SER A 233 17.56 2.51 -9.12
CA SER A 233 16.23 2.81 -9.65
C SER A 233 15.78 4.23 -9.30
N VAL A 234 14.77 4.69 -10.01
CA VAL A 234 14.05 5.94 -9.74
C VAL A 234 12.60 5.58 -9.39
N ASP A 235 12.18 5.97 -8.20
CA ASP A 235 10.80 5.86 -7.73
C ASP A 235 10.02 7.09 -8.20
N PHE A 236 8.87 6.85 -8.84
CA PHE A 236 7.90 7.86 -9.23
C PHE A 236 6.64 7.67 -8.42
N ASP A 237 6.26 8.71 -7.67
CA ASP A 237 5.06 8.74 -6.83
C ASP A 237 4.09 9.77 -7.39
N ILE A 238 2.86 9.32 -7.65
CA ILE A 238 1.77 10.10 -8.21
C ILE A 238 0.56 9.96 -7.29
N VAL A 239 0.07 11.09 -6.82
CA VAL A 239 -1.19 11.19 -6.08
C VAL A 239 -2.26 11.71 -7.02
N SER A 240 -3.40 11.05 -7.06
CA SER A 240 -4.55 11.47 -7.86
C SER A 240 -5.83 11.43 -7.05
N TYR A 241 -6.80 12.25 -7.42
CA TYR A 241 -8.12 12.24 -6.79
C TYR A 241 -8.78 10.85 -6.86
N ARG A 242 -9.63 10.54 -5.89
CA ARG A 242 -10.55 9.40 -5.90
C ARG A 242 -11.94 9.89 -5.53
N SER A 243 -12.97 9.49 -6.27
CA SER A 243 -14.34 9.80 -5.90
C SER A 243 -14.74 9.08 -4.62
N ARG A 244 -15.52 9.70 -3.74
CA ARG A 244 -16.14 9.01 -2.60
C ARG A 244 -17.33 8.14 -3.04
N THR A 245 -17.97 8.48 -4.14
CA THR A 245 -19.08 7.74 -4.73
C THR A 245 -18.55 6.56 -5.54
N ASP A 246 -19.06 5.37 -5.26
CA ASP A 246 -18.71 4.14 -5.97
C ASP A 246 -19.07 4.23 -7.45
N GLY A 247 -18.20 3.70 -8.31
CA GLY A 247 -18.40 3.70 -9.77
C GLY A 247 -18.28 5.06 -10.47
N MET A 248 -18.02 6.16 -9.75
CA MET A 248 -17.87 7.47 -10.38
C MET A 248 -16.46 7.64 -10.99
N PRO A 249 -16.35 7.83 -12.32
CA PRO A 249 -15.08 8.09 -13.00
C PRO A 249 -14.39 9.33 -12.45
N ARG A 250 -13.07 9.25 -12.34
CA ARG A 250 -12.24 10.43 -12.18
C ARG A 250 -12.03 11.07 -13.55
N ALA A 251 -12.30 12.37 -13.65
CA ALA A 251 -11.91 13.15 -14.81
C ALA A 251 -10.41 13.01 -15.06
N HIS A 252 -10.03 12.73 -16.31
CA HIS A 252 -8.63 12.61 -16.74
C HIS A 252 -7.86 11.47 -16.07
N ALA A 253 -8.57 10.42 -15.62
CA ALA A 253 -7.94 9.22 -15.06
C ALA A 253 -7.02 8.53 -16.06
N ASP A 254 -7.38 8.62 -17.35
CA ASP A 254 -6.65 8.06 -18.47
C ASP A 254 -5.16 8.42 -18.49
N VAL A 255 -4.78 9.64 -18.12
CA VAL A 255 -3.36 10.03 -18.06
C VAL A 255 -2.59 9.22 -17.02
N VAL A 256 -3.10 9.13 -15.79
CA VAL A 256 -2.40 8.42 -14.71
C VAL A 256 -2.40 6.91 -14.95
N ASP A 257 -3.52 6.38 -15.44
CA ASP A 257 -3.66 4.95 -15.76
C ASP A 257 -2.74 4.55 -16.93
N GLU A 258 -2.53 5.42 -17.91
CA GLU A 258 -1.57 5.19 -19.00
C GLU A 258 -0.12 5.23 -18.51
N ILE A 259 0.23 6.20 -17.64
CA ILE A 259 1.58 6.28 -17.04
C ILE A 259 1.87 5.01 -16.25
N GLU A 260 0.91 4.53 -15.45
CA GLU A 260 1.05 3.29 -14.67
C GLU A 260 1.31 2.08 -15.56
N GLN A 261 0.50 1.89 -16.60
CA GLN A 261 0.66 0.77 -17.52
C GLN A 261 1.97 0.86 -18.31
N MET A 262 2.34 2.05 -18.76
CA MET A 262 3.62 2.28 -19.43
C MET A 262 4.79 1.93 -18.50
N ALA A 263 4.77 2.39 -17.26
CA ALA A 263 5.81 2.09 -16.29
C ALA A 263 5.90 0.59 -16.01
N LEU A 264 4.78 -0.04 -15.67
CA LEU A 264 4.73 -1.42 -15.18
C LEU A 264 4.88 -2.46 -16.30
N HIS A 265 4.30 -2.24 -17.47
CA HIS A 265 4.27 -3.22 -18.57
C HIS A 265 5.38 -2.97 -19.58
N LYS A 266 5.60 -1.73 -20.02
CA LYS A 266 6.62 -1.43 -21.04
C LYS A 266 8.03 -1.30 -20.47
N TYR A 267 8.19 -0.62 -19.33
CA TYR A 267 9.52 -0.40 -18.74
C TYR A 267 9.94 -1.45 -17.70
N GLY A 268 9.04 -2.40 -17.38
CA GLY A 268 9.28 -3.45 -16.40
C GLY A 268 9.34 -2.92 -14.96
N GLY A 269 8.61 -1.84 -14.69
CA GLY A 269 8.58 -1.20 -13.37
C GLY A 269 8.07 -2.12 -12.27
N LEU A 270 8.52 -1.86 -11.04
CA LEU A 270 8.12 -2.57 -9.83
C LEU A 270 7.15 -1.72 -9.03
N PRO A 271 5.95 -2.22 -8.69
CA PRO A 271 5.01 -1.47 -7.86
C PRO A 271 5.51 -1.41 -6.41
N HIS A 272 5.29 -0.28 -5.75
CA HIS A 272 5.47 -0.18 -4.31
C HIS A 272 4.41 -0.98 -3.55
N TRP A 273 4.83 -1.94 -2.72
CA TRP A 273 3.96 -2.88 -2.00
C TRP A 273 2.90 -2.24 -1.09
N GLY A 274 3.22 -1.11 -0.46
CA GLY A 274 2.29 -0.36 0.39
C GLY A 274 1.38 0.63 -0.34
N LYS A 275 1.47 0.71 -1.66
CA LYS A 275 0.73 1.68 -2.49
C LYS A 275 -0.01 0.96 -3.61
N ASN A 276 -0.49 1.70 -4.59
CA ASN A 276 -1.09 1.20 -5.82
C ASN A 276 -2.45 0.49 -5.62
N ARG A 277 -3.07 0.19 -6.76
CA ARG A 277 -4.34 -0.52 -6.88
C ARG A 277 -4.08 -1.95 -7.38
N ASN A 278 -5.13 -2.76 -7.40
CA ASN A 278 -5.02 -4.20 -7.64
C ASN A 278 -4.26 -4.56 -8.93
N PHE A 279 -4.56 -3.88 -10.05
CA PHE A 279 -3.95 -4.25 -11.34
C PHE A 279 -2.43 -4.10 -11.35
N ALA A 280 -1.89 -3.17 -10.57
CA ALA A 280 -0.44 -2.94 -10.52
C ALA A 280 0.32 -4.14 -9.93
N PHE A 281 -0.36 -4.97 -9.15
CA PHE A 281 0.23 -6.17 -8.54
C PHE A 281 0.11 -7.42 -9.42
N ASP A 282 -0.57 -7.34 -10.56
CA ASP A 282 -0.70 -8.48 -11.47
C ASP A 282 0.66 -8.88 -12.04
N GLY A 283 1.06 -10.13 -11.79
CA GLY A 283 2.38 -10.64 -12.14
C GLY A 283 3.57 -9.94 -11.46
N ALA A 284 3.35 -9.06 -10.47
CA ALA A 284 4.42 -8.24 -9.88
C ALA A 284 5.51 -9.08 -9.20
N ILE A 285 5.13 -10.17 -8.53
CA ILE A 285 6.07 -11.06 -7.83
C ILE A 285 7.10 -11.69 -8.78
N ALA A 286 6.71 -12.00 -10.02
CA ALA A 286 7.57 -12.63 -11.01
C ALA A 286 8.71 -11.70 -11.50
N LYS A 287 8.60 -10.40 -11.22
CA LYS A 287 9.64 -9.41 -11.54
C LYS A 287 10.80 -9.39 -10.54
N TYR A 288 10.67 -10.09 -9.40
CA TYR A 288 11.71 -10.15 -8.37
C TYR A 288 12.55 -11.43 -8.55
N PRO A 289 13.87 -11.31 -8.85
CA PRO A 289 14.71 -12.47 -9.14
C PRO A 289 14.84 -13.47 -7.98
N LYS A 290 14.58 -13.03 -6.75
CA LYS A 290 14.68 -13.84 -5.52
C LYS A 290 13.31 -14.13 -4.87
N ALA A 291 12.24 -14.08 -5.65
CA ALA A 291 10.88 -14.32 -5.15
C ALA A 291 10.74 -15.73 -4.55
N ASP A 292 11.35 -16.74 -5.16
CA ASP A 292 11.30 -18.12 -4.67
C ASP A 292 12.00 -18.27 -3.31
N GLU A 293 13.14 -17.61 -3.11
CA GLU A 293 13.81 -17.57 -1.80
C GLU A 293 12.94 -16.91 -0.75
N PHE A 294 12.24 -15.81 -1.08
CA PHE A 294 11.27 -15.17 -0.19
C PHE A 294 10.15 -16.12 0.21
N LEU A 295 9.55 -16.80 -0.76
CA LEU A 295 8.47 -17.77 -0.50
C LEU A 295 8.95 -18.93 0.38
N ARG A 296 10.17 -19.44 0.16
CA ARG A 296 10.77 -20.47 1.03
C ARG A 296 10.94 -19.99 2.47
N VAL A 297 11.39 -18.75 2.69
CA VAL A 297 11.51 -18.19 4.05
C VAL A 297 10.12 -18.03 4.69
N LYS A 298 9.17 -17.48 3.93
CA LYS A 298 7.78 -17.33 4.37
C LYS A 298 7.19 -18.67 4.84
N ASP A 299 7.33 -19.72 4.04
CA ASP A 299 6.76 -21.04 4.37
C ASP A 299 7.45 -21.71 5.56
N ARG A 300 8.76 -21.49 5.75
CA ARG A 300 9.46 -21.96 6.95
C ARG A 300 8.99 -21.24 8.22
N TYR A 301 8.65 -19.96 8.12
CA TYR A 301 8.28 -19.14 9.28
C TYR A 301 6.78 -19.19 9.59
N ASP A 302 5.94 -19.46 8.60
CA ASP A 302 4.49 -19.55 8.72
C ASP A 302 3.93 -20.70 7.87
N PRO A 303 4.22 -21.97 8.23
CA PRO A 303 3.89 -23.14 7.39
C PRO A 303 2.39 -23.37 7.23
N ASP A 304 1.59 -22.92 8.20
CA ASP A 304 0.12 -22.99 8.15
C ASP A 304 -0.50 -21.74 7.49
N GLY A 305 0.34 -20.80 7.02
CA GLY A 305 -0.08 -19.56 6.39
C GLY A 305 -0.94 -18.67 7.29
N LEU A 306 -0.78 -18.70 8.62
CA LEU A 306 -1.61 -17.95 9.56
C LEU A 306 -1.52 -16.43 9.37
N PHE A 307 -0.41 -15.92 8.86
CA PHE A 307 -0.26 -14.51 8.47
C PHE A 307 -0.61 -14.22 7.01
N SER A 308 -1.04 -15.24 6.26
CA SER A 308 -1.44 -15.14 4.85
C SER A 308 -2.94 -14.93 4.72
N SER A 309 -3.36 -14.11 3.75
CA SER A 309 -4.75 -13.86 3.37
C SER A 309 -4.93 -14.03 1.86
N GLU A 310 -6.18 -14.13 1.41
CA GLU A 310 -6.51 -14.21 -0.02
C GLU A 310 -5.78 -13.14 -0.85
N TRP A 311 -5.80 -11.89 -0.38
CA TRP A 311 -5.10 -10.79 -1.04
C TRP A 311 -3.57 -11.00 -1.09
N SER A 312 -2.94 -11.43 0.01
CA SER A 312 -1.49 -11.64 -0.01
C SER A 312 -1.08 -12.82 -0.89
N ASP A 313 -1.91 -13.86 -0.96
CA ASP A 313 -1.65 -15.04 -1.79
C ASP A 313 -1.78 -14.70 -3.27
N GLN A 314 -2.73 -13.83 -3.64
CA GLN A 314 -2.89 -13.29 -5.00
C GLN A 314 -1.67 -12.48 -5.44
N VAL A 315 -1.23 -11.50 -4.65
CA VAL A 315 -0.10 -10.63 -5.04
C VAL A 315 1.26 -11.35 -5.03
N LEU A 316 1.38 -12.42 -4.24
CA LEU A 316 2.57 -13.27 -4.20
C LEU A 316 2.52 -14.42 -5.24
N GLY A 317 1.49 -14.46 -6.09
CA GLY A 317 1.36 -15.48 -7.13
C GLY A 317 1.16 -16.91 -6.61
N ILE A 318 0.73 -17.05 -5.35
CA ILE A 318 0.48 -18.33 -4.71
C ILE A 318 -0.87 -18.89 -5.17
N ASN A 319 -1.92 -18.07 -5.14
CA ASN A 319 -3.25 -18.48 -5.56
C ASN A 319 -4.13 -17.30 -5.98
N GLY A 320 -4.85 -17.45 -7.08
CA GLY A 320 -5.75 -16.43 -7.64
C GLY A 320 -5.02 -15.30 -8.36
N SER A 321 -5.77 -14.25 -8.68
CA SER A 321 -5.25 -13.01 -9.29
C SER A 321 -5.63 -11.82 -8.41
N PRO A 322 -4.77 -10.80 -8.30
CA PRO A 322 -5.15 -9.57 -7.61
C PRO A 322 -6.23 -8.80 -8.38
N ASN A 323 -6.37 -9.00 -9.69
CA ASN A 323 -7.37 -8.33 -10.50
C ASN A 323 -8.80 -8.72 -10.10
N ILE A 324 -9.67 -7.73 -9.93
CA ILE A 324 -11.10 -7.93 -9.68
C ILE A 324 -11.87 -7.42 -10.90
N VAL A 325 -12.16 -8.32 -11.83
CA VAL A 325 -12.88 -7.99 -13.07
C VAL A 325 -14.38 -7.99 -12.79
N LYS A 326 -14.99 -6.81 -12.96
CA LYS A 326 -16.43 -6.56 -12.81
C LYS A 326 -16.79 -5.25 -13.51
N GLU A 327 -18.08 -4.96 -13.63
CA GLU A 327 -18.56 -3.63 -14.07
C GLU A 327 -17.87 -2.52 -13.25
N GLY A 328 -17.39 -1.48 -13.96
CA GLY A 328 -16.65 -0.36 -13.36
C GLY A 328 -15.25 -0.69 -12.82
N CYS A 329 -14.69 -1.89 -13.05
CA CYS A 329 -13.38 -2.25 -12.47
C CYS A 329 -12.22 -1.37 -12.94
N GLY A 330 -12.27 -0.84 -14.17
CA GLY A 330 -11.25 0.06 -14.70
C GLY A 330 -11.26 1.42 -13.99
N VAL A 331 -12.45 1.93 -13.65
CA VAL A 331 -12.62 3.20 -12.92
C VAL A 331 -11.93 3.18 -11.55
N GLU A 332 -12.03 2.07 -10.83
CA GLU A 332 -11.40 1.91 -9.50
C GLU A 332 -9.95 1.39 -9.59
N GLY A 333 -9.42 1.12 -10.78
CA GLY A 333 -8.13 0.44 -11.01
C GLY A 333 -8.06 -0.95 -10.38
N LEU A 334 -9.18 -1.67 -10.38
CA LEU A 334 -9.25 -3.05 -9.96
C LEU A 334 -8.82 -4.02 -11.06
N CYS A 335 -8.87 -3.55 -12.31
CA CYS A 335 -8.48 -4.26 -13.53
C CYS A 335 -7.93 -3.23 -14.53
N VAL A 336 -7.18 -3.68 -15.52
CA VAL A 336 -7.02 -2.94 -16.79
C VAL A 336 -8.28 -3.18 -17.63
N CYS A 337 -8.87 -2.12 -18.21
CA CYS A 337 -10.11 -2.28 -18.94
C CYS A 337 -9.92 -3.12 -20.21
N SER A 338 -10.93 -3.92 -20.55
CA SER A 338 -10.99 -4.70 -21.80
C SER A 338 -12.33 -4.54 -22.51
N GLU A 339 -13.35 -4.11 -21.78
CA GLU A 339 -14.70 -3.85 -22.26
C GLU A 339 -15.15 -2.47 -21.77
N ASP A 340 -16.06 -1.84 -22.51
CA ASP A 340 -16.59 -0.53 -22.15
C ASP A 340 -17.32 -0.56 -20.80
N SER A 341 -17.95 -1.68 -20.42
CA SER A 341 -18.59 -1.91 -19.12
C SER A 341 -17.63 -1.74 -17.92
N HIS A 342 -16.31 -1.87 -18.13
CA HIS A 342 -15.32 -1.63 -17.08
C HIS A 342 -15.10 -0.13 -16.79
N CYS A 343 -15.60 0.76 -17.65
CA CYS A 343 -15.27 2.17 -17.64
C CYS A 343 -16.43 3.13 -17.31
N ALA A 344 -17.63 2.63 -16.98
CA ALA A 344 -18.84 3.43 -16.78
C ALA A 344 -19.35 4.12 -18.07
N PRO A 345 -19.77 3.34 -19.09
CA PRO A 345 -20.20 3.87 -20.38
C PRO A 345 -21.48 4.72 -20.28
N GLU A 346 -22.32 4.49 -19.29
CA GLU A 346 -23.49 5.30 -18.96
C GLU A 346 -23.14 6.73 -18.52
N GLN A 347 -21.89 6.95 -18.11
CA GLN A 347 -21.32 8.25 -17.77
C GLN A 347 -20.42 8.80 -18.90
N GLY A 348 -20.42 8.15 -20.07
CA GLY A 348 -19.68 8.56 -21.26
C GLY A 348 -18.20 8.16 -21.27
N TYR A 349 -17.76 7.27 -20.37
CA TYR A 349 -16.39 6.77 -20.32
C TYR A 349 -16.31 5.37 -20.91
N PHE A 350 -15.35 5.15 -21.79
CA PHE A 350 -15.22 3.90 -22.52
C PHE A 350 -13.79 3.38 -22.44
N CYS A 351 -13.60 2.09 -22.70
CA CYS A 351 -12.27 1.50 -22.70
C CYS A 351 -11.55 1.85 -24.02
N ARG A 352 -10.48 2.62 -23.94
CA ARG A 352 -9.77 3.18 -25.10
C ARG A 352 -8.26 2.91 -25.00
N PRO A 353 -7.54 2.86 -26.13
CA PRO A 353 -6.09 2.82 -26.11
C PRO A 353 -5.51 4.09 -25.47
N GLY A 354 -4.32 3.97 -24.88
CA GLY A 354 -3.52 5.13 -24.45
C GLY A 354 -3.18 6.06 -25.61
N LYS A 355 -2.76 7.29 -25.30
CA LYS A 355 -2.41 8.34 -26.29
C LYS A 355 -0.97 8.24 -26.80
N VAL A 356 -0.06 7.71 -25.98
CA VAL A 356 1.37 7.52 -26.27
C VAL A 356 1.75 6.04 -26.22
N HIS A 357 1.16 5.28 -25.29
CA HIS A 357 1.32 3.84 -25.18
C HIS A 357 0.03 3.13 -25.63
N ASP A 358 -0.05 2.81 -26.93
CA ASP A 358 -1.26 2.26 -27.57
C ASP A 358 -1.69 0.88 -27.04
N GLU A 359 -0.79 0.15 -26.39
CA GLU A 359 -1.10 -1.12 -25.71
C GLU A 359 -1.79 -0.90 -24.35
N ALA A 360 -1.65 0.28 -23.74
CA ALA A 360 -2.40 0.64 -22.55
C ALA A 360 -3.90 0.66 -22.88
N ARG A 361 -4.70 0.36 -21.87
CA ARG A 361 -6.16 0.45 -21.93
C ARG A 361 -6.66 1.30 -20.76
N VAL A 362 -7.33 2.39 -21.08
CA VAL A 362 -7.70 3.44 -20.14
C VAL A 362 -9.17 3.81 -20.29
N CYS A 363 -9.79 4.21 -19.18
CA CYS A 363 -11.17 4.72 -19.20
C CYS A 363 -11.16 6.21 -19.56
N SER A 364 -11.62 6.54 -20.76
CA SER A 364 -11.62 7.92 -21.27
C SER A 364 -12.96 8.28 -21.93
N THR A 365 -13.33 9.56 -21.82
CA THR A 365 -14.44 10.16 -22.58
C THR A 365 -14.05 10.48 -24.01
N SER A 366 -12.75 10.47 -24.31
CA SER A 366 -12.22 10.81 -25.61
C SER A 366 -12.51 9.67 -26.58
N VAL A 367 -13.29 9.95 -27.63
CA VAL A 367 -13.19 9.19 -28.87
C VAL A 367 -11.87 9.67 -29.48
N ASN A 368 -10.79 8.89 -29.37
CA ASN A 368 -9.53 9.26 -30.03
C ASN A 368 -9.87 9.55 -31.52
N PRO A 369 -9.49 10.73 -32.06
CA PRO A 369 -9.73 11.05 -33.46
C PRO A 369 -8.97 10.12 -34.41
#